data_AF-Q2RIN9-F1
#
_entry.id   AF-Q2RIN9-F1
#
_cell.length_a   1.000
_cell.length_b   1.000
_cell.length_c   1.000
_cell.angle_alpha   90.00
_cell.angle_beta   90.00
_cell.angle_gamma   90.00
#
_symmetry.space_group_name_H-M   'P 1'
#
loop_
_entity.id
_entity.type
_entity.pdbx_description
1 polymer ?
#
loop_
_entity_poly.entity_id
_entity_poly.type
_entity_poly.pdbx_seq_one_letter_code
_entity_poly.pdbx_strand_id
1 'polypeptide(L)'
;MLIEISRETLAGIRNPDLAKYAGMYTRIYEDFMRQIQGSGIAVAREDYREETRQRIEGLRRQGVVVRNDAKSLYINGISPACLACQKGVGSLTFFISLQCHRHCFFCFNPNQEGYEYYTHNQRDCLAELEYLQRTGQEMKHVALTGGEPLLHPEETLAFFRAAKEKFPGVYTRLYTAGDLAGKEMLAELQRTGLDEIRFSIRLHDPEGVRRRTYEHIALAREYIPRVMVEMPVLPGTRKPMQEVLLELDRLGIFGINLLEFCFPFNNVDIYNERGYKIKNPPYRVLYNYWYGGGLPVAGSELDCLELIDFALEKGLQLGIHYCSLENKNTGQIYQQNYGQKVDAFLYFSPRDYFYKSAKVFGDDIPRVLEVFKKINYHQYTLNKQYHFLEFHISKVKELAGLDIEVGISTSVMEKRQDGSYLRKLKVELTRPEIFDAETDI
;
A
#
# COMPACT_ATOMS: atom_id res chain seq x y z
N MET A 1 -15.42 -17.53 7.10
CA MET A 1 -15.25 -17.28 5.67
C MET A 1 -16.13 -16.13 5.21
N LEU A 2 -15.48 -15.11 4.65
CA LEU A 2 -16.12 -14.06 3.85
C LEU A 2 -16.14 -14.46 2.38
N ILE A 3 -17.24 -14.17 1.71
CA ILE A 3 -17.45 -14.39 0.29
C ILE A 3 -17.51 -13.02 -0.38
N GLU A 4 -16.62 -12.79 -1.34
CA GLU A 4 -16.62 -11.54 -2.08
C GLU A 4 -17.86 -11.45 -2.99
N ILE A 5 -18.50 -10.28 -2.99
CA ILE A 5 -19.64 -10.01 -3.85
C ILE A 5 -19.15 -9.38 -5.15
N SER A 6 -19.12 -10.18 -6.21
CA SER A 6 -18.89 -9.80 -7.59
C SER A 6 -20.22 -9.84 -8.36
N ARG A 7 -20.22 -9.49 -9.65
CA ARG A 7 -21.42 -9.65 -10.50
C ARG A 7 -21.92 -11.09 -10.54
N GLU A 8 -21.01 -12.06 -10.48
CA GLU A 8 -21.33 -13.49 -10.53
C GLU A 8 -21.94 -13.98 -9.21
N THR A 9 -21.33 -13.62 -8.08
CA THR A 9 -21.80 -14.06 -6.76
C THR A 9 -23.02 -13.28 -6.28
N LEU A 10 -23.25 -12.06 -6.79
CA LEU A 10 -24.45 -11.27 -6.53
C LEU A 10 -25.74 -12.01 -6.91
N ALA A 11 -25.73 -12.75 -8.01
CA ALA A 11 -26.88 -13.54 -8.47
C ALA A 11 -27.22 -14.72 -7.54
N GLY A 12 -26.26 -15.14 -6.70
CA GLY A 12 -26.42 -16.23 -5.73
C GLY A 12 -26.91 -15.80 -4.34
N ILE A 13 -27.09 -14.50 -4.09
CA ILE A 13 -27.61 -13.99 -2.82
C ILE A 13 -29.12 -14.26 -2.74
N ARG A 14 -29.55 -14.99 -1.71
CA ARG A 14 -30.95 -15.39 -1.50
C ARG A 14 -31.80 -14.24 -0.95
N ASN A 15 -31.23 -13.42 -0.08
CA ASN A 15 -31.95 -12.28 0.50
C ASN A 15 -32.03 -11.11 -0.51
N PRO A 16 -33.23 -10.71 -0.96
CA PRO A 16 -33.39 -9.72 -2.04
C PRO A 16 -32.95 -8.31 -1.63
N ASP A 17 -33.14 -7.93 -0.36
CA ASP A 17 -32.71 -6.63 0.16
C ASP A 17 -31.17 -6.56 0.26
N LEU A 18 -30.52 -7.63 0.70
CA LEU A 18 -29.06 -7.75 0.67
C LEU A 18 -28.53 -7.71 -0.77
N ALA A 19 -29.14 -8.45 -1.70
CA ALA A 19 -28.74 -8.44 -3.11
C ALA A 19 -28.86 -7.03 -3.71
N LYS A 20 -29.97 -6.33 -3.48
CA LYS A 20 -30.15 -4.94 -3.92
C LYS A 20 -29.10 -4.01 -3.33
N TYR A 21 -28.81 -4.15 -2.03
CA TYR A 21 -27.84 -3.32 -1.32
C TYR A 21 -26.41 -3.56 -1.84
N ALA A 22 -25.99 -4.82 -1.94
CA ALA A 22 -24.69 -5.21 -2.44
C ALA A 22 -24.50 -4.81 -3.91
N GLY A 23 -25.57 -4.87 -4.72
CA GLY A 23 -25.56 -4.45 -6.11
C GLY A 23 -25.20 -2.97 -6.33
N MET A 24 -25.32 -2.11 -5.32
CA MET A 24 -24.81 -0.73 -5.41
C MET A 24 -23.28 -0.71 -5.51
N TYR A 25 -22.59 -1.54 -4.73
CA TYR A 25 -21.14 -1.60 -4.70
C TYR A 25 -20.56 -2.28 -5.95
N THR A 26 -21.24 -3.31 -6.47
CA THR A 26 -20.83 -3.93 -7.75
C THR A 26 -20.95 -2.93 -8.89
N ARG A 27 -22.01 -2.10 -8.95
CA ARG A 27 -22.13 -1.04 -9.95
C ARG A 27 -21.02 0.00 -9.84
N ILE A 28 -20.67 0.46 -8.62
CA ILE A 28 -19.55 1.38 -8.41
C ILE A 28 -18.24 0.80 -8.96
N TYR A 29 -17.99 -0.49 -8.70
CA TYR A 29 -16.82 -1.18 -9.22
C TYR A 29 -16.85 -1.29 -10.76
N GLU A 30 -17.99 -1.65 -11.34
CA GLU A 30 -18.16 -1.72 -12.80
C GLU A 30 -17.96 -0.37 -13.48
N ASP A 31 -18.48 0.71 -12.89
CA ASP A 31 -18.29 2.09 -13.37
C ASP A 31 -16.81 2.46 -13.38
N PHE A 32 -16.10 2.13 -12.30
CA PHE A 32 -14.66 2.33 -12.18
C PHE A 32 -13.88 1.53 -13.23
N MET A 33 -14.20 0.24 -13.43
CA MET A 33 -13.54 -0.57 -14.45
C MET A 33 -13.81 -0.06 -15.87
N ARG A 34 -15.01 0.47 -16.15
CA ARG A 34 -15.31 1.13 -17.43
C ARG A 34 -14.50 2.40 -17.64
N GLN A 35 -14.26 3.20 -16.59
CA GLN A 35 -13.39 4.37 -16.67
C GLN A 35 -11.94 3.98 -16.97
N ILE A 36 -11.41 2.92 -16.32
CA ILE A 36 -10.08 2.38 -16.64
C ILE A 36 -10.01 1.98 -18.11
N GLN A 37 -10.94 1.15 -18.58
CA GLN A 37 -10.97 0.71 -19.98
C GLN A 37 -11.11 1.90 -20.96
N GLY A 38 -11.89 2.92 -20.58
CA GLY A 38 -12.07 4.15 -21.34
C GLY A 38 -10.80 5.01 -21.47
N SER A 39 -9.81 4.83 -20.58
CA SER A 39 -8.50 5.50 -20.71
C SER A 39 -7.61 4.91 -21.81
N GLY A 40 -8.00 3.78 -22.40
CA GLY A 40 -7.24 3.07 -23.43
C GLY A 40 -6.23 2.05 -22.89
N ILE A 41 -6.01 1.98 -21.57
CA ILE A 41 -5.12 0.97 -20.97
C ILE A 41 -5.77 -0.42 -21.00
N ALA A 42 -5.00 -1.44 -21.37
CA ALA A 42 -5.46 -2.82 -21.33
C ALA A 42 -5.66 -3.32 -19.88
N VAL A 43 -6.66 -4.17 -19.67
CA VAL A 43 -6.97 -4.81 -18.38
C VAL A 43 -6.82 -6.32 -18.51
N ALA A 44 -6.20 -6.96 -17.52
CA ALA A 44 -6.07 -8.42 -17.49
C ALA A 44 -7.46 -9.07 -17.32
N ARG A 45 -7.66 -10.22 -17.98
CA ARG A 45 -8.91 -10.98 -17.82
C ARG A 45 -8.84 -11.87 -16.59
N GLU A 46 -7.65 -12.38 -16.32
CA GLU A 46 -7.32 -13.33 -15.29
C GLU A 46 -7.33 -12.67 -13.90
N ASP A 47 -7.88 -13.40 -12.94
CA ASP A 47 -7.80 -13.07 -11.52
C ASP A 47 -6.70 -13.92 -10.87
N TYR A 48 -5.61 -13.28 -10.48
CA TYR A 48 -4.43 -13.94 -9.91
C TYR A 48 -4.50 -14.12 -8.40
N ARG A 49 -5.59 -13.73 -7.71
CA ARG A 49 -5.66 -13.74 -6.24
C ARG A 49 -5.42 -15.11 -5.63
N GLU A 50 -6.00 -16.15 -6.21
CA GLU A 50 -5.84 -17.52 -5.69
C GLU A 50 -4.40 -18.02 -5.87
N GLU A 51 -3.80 -17.80 -7.05
CA GLU A 51 -2.41 -18.15 -7.31
C GLU A 51 -1.45 -17.40 -6.36
N THR A 52 -1.64 -16.08 -6.23
CA THR A 52 -0.87 -15.25 -5.29
C THR A 52 -0.99 -15.78 -3.87
N ARG A 53 -2.20 -16.12 -3.41
CA ARG A 53 -2.44 -16.68 -2.07
C ARG A 53 -1.66 -17.98 -1.88
N GLN A 54 -1.75 -18.91 -2.82
CA GLN A 54 -1.03 -20.19 -2.75
C GLN A 54 0.48 -20.00 -2.68
N ARG A 55 1.04 -19.06 -3.46
CA ARG A 55 2.48 -18.75 -3.44
C ARG A 55 2.91 -18.12 -2.12
N ILE A 56 2.14 -17.17 -1.57
CA ILE A 56 2.42 -16.57 -0.26
C ILE A 56 2.40 -17.64 0.84
N GLU A 57 1.43 -18.55 0.83
CA GLU A 57 1.40 -19.67 1.79
C GLU A 57 2.59 -20.62 1.61
N GLY A 58 3.02 -20.87 0.37
CA GLY A 58 4.25 -21.60 0.06
C GLY A 58 5.47 -20.94 0.69
N LEU A 59 5.69 -19.66 0.43
CA LEU A 59 6.79 -18.87 1.00
C LEU A 59 6.72 -18.82 2.53
N ARG A 60 5.53 -18.70 3.13
CA ARG A 60 5.36 -18.76 4.58
C ARG A 60 5.88 -20.08 5.15
N ARG A 61 5.59 -21.21 4.51
CA ARG A 61 6.10 -22.53 4.92
C ARG A 61 7.62 -22.64 4.80
N GLN A 62 8.24 -21.86 3.92
CA GLN A 62 9.70 -21.75 3.79
C GLN A 62 10.35 -20.78 4.79
N GLY A 63 9.57 -20.17 5.70
CA GLY A 63 10.08 -19.26 6.73
C GLY A 63 10.09 -17.78 6.34
N VAL A 64 9.51 -17.40 5.19
CA VAL A 64 9.33 -15.99 4.83
C VAL A 64 8.39 -15.32 5.81
N VAL A 65 8.76 -14.13 6.28
CA VAL A 65 7.93 -13.37 7.21
C VAL A 65 6.82 -12.67 6.43
N VAL A 66 5.58 -13.12 6.62
CA VAL A 66 4.38 -12.54 6.00
C VAL A 66 3.70 -11.56 6.96
N ARG A 67 3.46 -10.33 6.50
CA ARG A 67 2.95 -9.22 7.32
C ARG A 67 1.79 -8.50 6.65
N ASN A 68 1.07 -7.72 7.46
CA ASN A 68 0.06 -6.76 7.02
C ASN A 68 -0.99 -7.41 6.11
N ASP A 69 -1.62 -8.49 6.57
CA ASP A 69 -2.61 -9.22 5.78
C ASP A 69 -2.07 -9.70 4.41
N ALA A 70 -0.87 -10.27 4.43
CA ALA A 70 -0.18 -10.76 3.23
C ALA A 70 0.08 -9.68 2.16
N LYS A 71 0.20 -8.41 2.57
CA LYS A 71 0.53 -7.29 1.68
C LYS A 71 2.04 -6.97 1.69
N SER A 72 2.78 -7.49 2.67
CA SER A 72 4.22 -7.29 2.81
C SER A 72 4.88 -8.62 3.18
N LEU A 73 5.96 -8.98 2.47
CA LEU A 73 6.73 -10.19 2.71
C LEU A 73 8.21 -9.83 2.75
N TYR A 74 8.99 -10.42 3.65
CA TYR A 74 10.44 -10.23 3.62
C TYR A 74 11.22 -11.43 4.13
N ILE A 75 12.49 -11.48 3.69
CA ILE A 75 13.53 -12.39 4.19
C ILE A 75 14.76 -11.57 4.60
N ASN A 76 15.56 -12.12 5.52
CA ASN A 76 16.82 -11.59 6.06
C ASN A 76 16.72 -10.24 6.82
N GLY A 77 16.13 -9.21 6.21
CA GLY A 77 16.03 -7.88 6.81
C GLY A 77 14.96 -7.00 6.19
N ILE A 78 14.46 -6.07 6.98
CA ILE A 78 13.49 -5.05 6.56
C ILE A 78 13.86 -3.70 7.16
N SER A 79 13.71 -2.63 6.37
CA SER A 79 13.98 -1.26 6.83
C SER A 79 13.05 -0.88 7.99
N PRO A 80 13.56 -0.20 9.04
CA PRO A 80 12.72 0.35 10.11
C PRO A 80 11.60 1.25 9.58
N ALA A 81 11.86 2.00 8.51
CA ALA A 81 10.86 2.86 7.92
C ALA A 81 9.84 2.10 7.07
N CYS A 82 10.15 0.89 6.58
CA CYS A 82 9.15 -0.02 6.00
C CYS A 82 8.26 -0.65 7.08
N LEU A 83 8.79 -0.90 8.30
CA LEU A 83 7.98 -1.31 9.45
C LEU A 83 6.99 -0.20 9.83
N ALA A 84 7.47 1.04 9.95
CA ALA A 84 6.65 2.20 10.33
C ALA A 84 5.57 2.57 9.30
N CYS A 85 5.86 2.38 8.01
CA CYS A 85 4.95 2.68 6.90
C CYS A 85 3.58 2.00 7.02
N GLN A 86 3.49 0.84 7.69
CA GLN A 86 2.23 0.13 7.93
C GLN A 86 1.15 1.02 8.55
N LYS A 87 1.52 1.89 9.49
CA LYS A 87 0.59 2.81 10.17
C LYS A 87 0.78 4.26 9.74
N GLY A 88 1.99 4.63 9.28
CA GLY A 88 2.31 6.00 8.87
C GLY A 88 2.36 7.02 10.03
N VAL A 89 2.17 6.59 11.27
CA VAL A 89 2.18 7.48 12.45
C VAL A 89 3.59 8.05 12.65
N GLY A 90 3.69 9.38 12.74
CA GLY A 90 4.95 10.09 12.88
C GLY A 90 5.90 9.88 11.69
N SER A 91 5.36 9.58 10.51
CA SER A 91 6.14 9.37 9.28
C SER A 91 5.72 10.35 8.20
N LEU A 92 6.66 11.16 7.70
CA LEU A 92 6.40 12.10 6.62
C LEU A 92 7.46 12.01 5.53
N THR A 93 7.04 12.29 4.30
CA THR A 93 7.92 12.29 3.13
C THR A 93 7.80 13.64 2.43
N PHE A 94 8.95 14.25 2.18
CA PHE A 94 9.09 15.58 1.60
C PHE A 94 9.71 15.48 0.21
N PHE A 95 9.56 16.54 -0.58
CA PHE A 95 10.35 16.77 -1.76
C PHE A 95 10.79 18.24 -1.82
N ILE A 96 12.02 18.51 -2.24
CA ILE A 96 12.48 19.88 -2.50
C ILE A 96 11.85 20.38 -3.79
N SER A 97 11.91 19.58 -4.86
CA SER A 97 11.30 19.88 -6.14
C SER A 97 10.92 18.57 -6.84
N LEU A 98 10.22 18.70 -7.97
CA LEU A 98 9.88 17.59 -8.85
C LEU A 98 10.74 17.59 -10.12
N GLN A 99 11.83 18.38 -10.13
CA GLN A 99 12.87 18.34 -11.16
C GLN A 99 13.61 17.01 -11.14
N CYS A 100 13.77 16.41 -12.30
CA CYS A 100 14.53 15.17 -12.46
C CYS A 100 15.20 15.15 -13.83
N HIS A 101 16.44 14.69 -13.88
CA HIS A 101 17.19 14.46 -15.12
C HIS A 101 16.87 13.11 -15.78
N ARG A 102 15.98 12.32 -15.18
CA ARG A 102 15.51 11.02 -15.68
C ARG A 102 14.04 11.11 -16.12
N HIS A 103 13.71 10.39 -17.20
CA HIS A 103 12.36 10.36 -17.79
C HIS A 103 11.79 8.94 -17.78
N CYS A 104 11.66 8.35 -16.58
CA CYS A 104 11.12 7.01 -16.44
C CYS A 104 9.66 6.98 -16.88
N PHE A 105 9.30 6.12 -17.85
CA PHE A 105 7.92 6.00 -18.35
C PHE A 105 6.89 5.57 -17.28
N PHE A 106 7.38 5.03 -16.15
CA PHE A 106 6.58 4.61 -15.01
C PHE A 106 6.61 5.59 -13.83
N CYS A 107 7.17 6.79 -14.02
CA CYS A 107 7.23 7.79 -12.96
C CYS A 107 5.83 8.23 -12.56
N PHE A 108 5.54 8.21 -11.25
CA PHE A 108 4.28 8.69 -10.69
C PHE A 108 4.38 10.11 -10.10
N ASN A 109 5.55 10.77 -10.16
CA ASN A 109 5.66 12.18 -9.77
C ASN A 109 4.70 13.12 -10.52
N PRO A 110 4.33 12.88 -11.79
CA PRO A 110 3.28 13.65 -12.45
C PRO A 110 1.92 13.66 -11.73
N ASN A 111 1.67 12.70 -10.84
CA ASN A 111 0.44 12.64 -10.05
C ASN A 111 0.52 13.46 -8.75
N GLN A 112 1.66 14.09 -8.45
CA GLN A 112 1.82 14.93 -7.28
C GLN A 112 1.09 16.26 -7.48
N GLU A 113 0.50 16.77 -6.39
CA GLU A 113 -0.14 18.08 -6.40
C GLU A 113 0.88 19.17 -6.76
N GLY A 114 0.51 20.04 -7.71
CA GLY A 114 1.38 21.11 -8.18
C GLY A 114 2.57 20.64 -9.03
N TYR A 115 2.49 19.46 -9.67
CA TYR A 115 3.60 18.89 -10.46
C TYR A 115 4.31 19.91 -11.36
N GLU A 116 3.59 20.54 -12.29
CA GLU A 116 4.13 21.51 -13.25
C GLU A 116 4.81 22.73 -12.60
N TYR A 117 4.28 23.16 -11.45
CA TYR A 117 4.86 24.26 -10.70
C TYR A 117 6.19 23.82 -10.06
N TYR A 118 6.20 22.67 -9.39
CA TYR A 118 7.38 22.16 -8.67
C TYR A 118 8.43 21.50 -9.59
N THR A 119 8.17 21.33 -10.89
CA THR A 119 9.26 21.09 -11.85
C THR A 119 10.10 22.34 -12.12
N HIS A 120 9.66 23.52 -11.69
CA HIS A 120 10.38 24.77 -11.92
C HIS A 120 10.67 25.54 -10.62
N ASN A 121 10.08 25.13 -9.50
CA ASN A 121 10.18 25.80 -8.21
C ASN A 121 10.51 24.80 -7.09
N GLN A 122 11.15 25.31 -6.04
CA GLN A 122 11.44 24.53 -4.83
C GLN A 122 10.38 24.78 -3.75
N ARG A 123 10.16 23.79 -2.88
CA ARG A 123 9.44 23.93 -1.61
C ARG A 123 10.39 24.38 -0.51
N ASP A 124 9.86 25.17 0.43
CA ASP A 124 10.57 25.50 1.66
C ASP A 124 10.38 24.38 2.70
N CYS A 125 11.09 23.26 2.50
CA CYS A 125 11.02 22.12 3.42
C CYS A 125 11.51 22.46 4.83
N LEU A 126 12.35 23.49 4.99
CA LEU A 126 12.84 23.91 6.31
C LEU A 126 11.74 24.60 7.12
N ALA A 127 10.99 25.51 6.49
CA ALA A 127 9.82 26.13 7.11
C ALA A 127 8.74 25.08 7.44
N GLU A 128 8.56 24.06 6.60
CA GLU A 128 7.64 22.96 6.90
C GLU A 128 8.08 22.16 8.13
N LEU A 129 9.37 21.80 8.24
CA LEU A 129 9.89 21.12 9.44
C LEU A 129 9.77 22.00 10.70
N GLU A 130 9.98 23.31 10.58
CA GLU A 130 9.79 24.25 11.70
C GLU A 130 8.32 24.31 12.13
N TYR A 131 7.39 24.37 11.18
CA TYR A 131 5.96 24.35 11.46
C TYR A 131 5.55 23.06 12.22
N LEU A 132 6.04 21.89 11.77
CA LEU A 132 5.77 20.61 12.43
C LEU A 132 6.30 20.59 13.86
N GLN A 133 7.52 21.09 14.09
CA GLN A 133 8.11 21.19 15.42
C GLN A 133 7.30 22.13 16.33
N ARG A 134 6.96 23.32 15.83
CA ARG A 134 6.19 24.34 16.57
C ARG A 134 4.79 23.89 16.92
N THR A 135 4.17 23.08 16.07
CA THR A 135 2.83 22.50 16.34
C THR A 135 2.88 21.25 17.20
N GLY A 136 4.07 20.84 17.66
CA GLY A 136 4.24 19.71 18.57
C GLY A 136 4.01 18.35 17.91
N GLN A 137 4.13 18.25 16.59
CA GLN A 137 3.98 16.96 15.90
C GLN A 137 5.21 16.08 16.15
N GLU A 138 4.97 14.88 16.66
CA GLU A 138 6.04 13.88 16.87
C GLU A 138 6.46 13.27 15.54
N MET A 139 7.72 13.45 15.15
CA MET A 139 8.30 12.83 13.95
C MET A 139 9.29 11.74 14.31
N LYS A 140 9.03 10.52 13.81
CA LYS A 140 9.85 9.32 14.01
C LYS A 140 10.59 8.90 12.75
N HIS A 141 9.99 9.14 11.58
CA HIS A 141 10.59 8.85 10.29
C HIS A 141 10.36 10.02 9.33
N VAL A 142 11.41 10.52 8.71
CA VAL A 142 11.30 11.51 7.64
C VAL A 142 12.08 11.06 6.42
N ALA A 143 11.54 11.31 5.24
CA ALA A 143 12.22 10.98 4.01
C ALA A 143 12.22 12.15 3.03
N LEU A 144 13.25 12.20 2.19
CA LEU A 144 13.33 13.11 1.06
C LEU A 144 13.27 12.32 -0.25
N THR A 145 12.31 12.67 -1.10
CA THR A 145 12.04 12.10 -2.42
C THR A 145 11.68 13.22 -3.40
N GLY A 146 10.86 12.95 -4.41
CA GLY A 146 10.38 13.89 -5.41
C GLY A 146 10.93 13.49 -6.76
N GLY A 147 11.44 14.47 -7.52
CA GLY A 147 12.24 14.21 -8.71
C GLY A 147 13.59 13.57 -8.36
N GLU A 148 14.68 14.34 -8.47
CA GLU A 148 15.99 13.94 -7.96
C GLU A 148 16.44 14.93 -6.88
N PRO A 149 16.40 14.57 -5.58
CA PRO A 149 16.83 15.47 -4.51
C PRO A 149 18.27 15.97 -4.68
N LEU A 150 19.17 15.14 -5.21
CA LEU A 150 20.58 15.49 -5.36
C LEU A 150 20.86 16.51 -6.48
N LEU A 151 19.86 16.95 -7.24
CA LEU A 151 19.95 18.17 -8.06
C LEU A 151 19.98 19.44 -7.19
N HIS A 152 19.57 19.34 -5.92
CA HIS A 152 19.50 20.40 -4.92
C HIS A 152 20.34 19.98 -3.69
N PRO A 153 21.68 19.88 -3.83
CA PRO A 153 22.52 19.27 -2.81
C PRO A 153 22.56 20.09 -1.51
N GLU A 154 22.58 21.42 -1.59
CA GLU A 154 22.63 22.29 -0.42
C GLU A 154 21.35 22.17 0.42
N GLU A 155 20.20 22.23 -0.25
CA GLU A 155 18.87 22.10 0.35
C GLU A 155 18.65 20.69 0.92
N THR A 156 19.12 19.65 0.21
CA THR A 156 19.08 18.27 0.70
C THR A 156 19.85 18.10 2.00
N LEU A 157 21.08 18.63 2.06
CA LEU A 157 21.91 18.57 3.26
C LEU A 157 21.32 19.41 4.40
N ALA A 158 20.82 20.61 4.10
CA ALA A 158 20.15 21.47 5.07
C ALA A 158 18.91 20.80 5.66
N PHE A 159 18.09 20.14 4.82
CA PHE A 159 16.90 19.40 5.25
C PHE A 159 17.25 18.32 6.28
N PHE A 160 18.24 17.47 6.01
CA PHE A 160 18.59 16.39 6.94
C PHE A 160 19.21 16.90 8.24
N ARG A 161 20.04 17.95 8.19
CA ARG A 161 20.54 18.63 9.39
C ARG A 161 19.39 19.16 10.25
N ALA A 162 18.47 19.90 9.63
CA ALA A 162 17.31 20.47 10.31
C ALA A 162 16.39 19.39 10.88
N ALA A 163 16.15 18.31 10.14
CA ALA A 163 15.35 17.19 10.62
C ALA A 163 15.93 16.56 11.90
N LYS A 164 17.24 16.27 11.91
CA LYS A 164 17.93 15.70 13.07
C LYS A 164 17.97 16.65 14.27
N GLU A 165 18.16 17.93 14.02
CA GLU A 165 18.15 18.96 15.06
C GLU A 165 16.75 19.13 15.69
N LYS A 166 15.72 19.25 14.85
CA LYS A 166 14.35 19.54 15.29
C LYS A 166 13.65 18.34 15.93
N PHE A 167 13.99 17.13 15.49
CA PHE A 167 13.39 15.88 15.93
C PHE A 167 14.48 14.87 16.36
N PRO A 168 14.99 14.98 17.60
CA PRO A 168 16.02 14.08 18.10
C PRO A 168 15.59 12.61 17.99
N GLY A 169 16.45 11.76 17.41
CA GLY A 169 16.17 10.34 17.20
C GLY A 169 15.31 10.02 15.97
N VAL A 170 14.92 11.02 15.17
CA VAL A 170 14.21 10.78 13.91
C VAL A 170 15.06 9.95 12.95
N TYR A 171 14.42 8.98 12.30
CA TYR A 171 15.01 8.17 11.25
C TYR A 171 14.92 8.89 9.91
N THR A 172 16.05 9.21 9.29
CA THR A 172 16.11 9.97 8.03
C THR A 172 16.43 9.06 6.84
N ARG A 173 15.74 9.30 5.72
CA ARG A 173 15.93 8.53 4.49
C ARG A 173 15.98 9.39 3.24
N LEU A 174 16.90 9.07 2.34
CA LEU A 174 17.00 9.68 1.01
C LEU A 174 16.62 8.68 -0.09
N TYR A 175 15.81 9.11 -1.06
CA TYR A 175 15.59 8.42 -2.32
C TYR A 175 16.37 9.12 -3.43
N THR A 176 17.08 8.36 -4.28
CA THR A 176 17.85 8.93 -5.40
C THR A 176 17.90 7.98 -6.60
N ALA A 177 18.03 8.54 -7.81
CA ALA A 177 18.39 7.80 -9.01
C ALA A 177 19.84 7.29 -8.96
N GLY A 178 20.67 7.88 -8.09
CA GLY A 178 22.04 7.46 -7.81
C GLY A 178 23.11 8.15 -8.63
N ASP A 179 22.77 8.86 -9.70
CA ASP A 179 23.76 9.42 -10.64
C ASP A 179 24.66 10.50 -10.01
N LEU A 180 24.13 11.20 -9.00
CA LEU A 180 24.80 12.32 -8.32
C LEU A 180 25.32 11.92 -6.93
N ALA A 181 25.23 10.64 -6.57
CA ALA A 181 25.68 10.12 -5.27
C ALA A 181 27.18 9.75 -5.29
N GLY A 182 28.03 10.70 -5.70
CA GLY A 182 29.48 10.55 -5.68
C GLY A 182 30.08 10.60 -4.28
N LYS A 183 31.40 10.43 -4.18
CA LYS A 183 32.14 10.34 -2.92
C LYS A 183 31.93 11.55 -2.02
N GLU A 184 32.06 12.75 -2.58
CA GLU A 184 31.93 14.03 -1.88
C GLU A 184 30.51 14.18 -1.32
N MET A 185 29.50 13.90 -2.13
CA MET A 185 28.09 13.98 -1.73
C MET A 185 27.77 12.98 -0.61
N LEU A 186 28.21 11.73 -0.74
CA LEU A 186 28.01 10.70 0.29
C LEU A 186 28.70 11.06 1.61
N ALA A 187 29.89 11.66 1.56
CA ALA A 187 30.59 12.15 2.75
C ALA A 187 29.81 13.28 3.45
N GLU A 188 29.24 14.22 2.70
CA GLU A 188 28.40 15.26 3.29
C GLU A 188 27.09 14.69 3.87
N LEU A 189 26.44 13.74 3.20
CA LEU A 189 25.24 13.06 3.71
C LEU A 189 25.54 12.28 5.01
N GLN A 190 26.72 11.66 5.12
CA GLN A 190 27.16 11.04 6.37
C GLN A 190 27.26 12.06 7.50
N ARG A 191 27.80 13.26 7.24
CA ARG A 191 27.91 14.33 8.25
C ARG A 191 26.57 14.86 8.73
N THR A 192 25.51 14.76 7.93
CA THR A 192 24.15 15.09 8.40
C THR A 192 23.55 14.00 9.30
N GLY A 193 24.20 12.85 9.43
CA GLY A 193 23.68 11.69 10.15
C GLY A 193 22.57 10.96 9.38
N LEU A 194 22.59 10.95 8.05
CA LEU A 194 21.62 10.21 7.24
C LEU A 194 21.64 8.71 7.62
N ASP A 195 20.48 8.14 7.97
CA ASP A 195 20.40 6.73 8.38
C ASP A 195 20.31 5.76 7.20
N GLU A 196 19.55 6.14 6.16
CA GLU A 196 19.22 5.27 5.03
C GLU A 196 19.25 5.99 3.69
N ILE A 197 19.85 5.36 2.69
CA ILE A 197 19.80 5.81 1.29
C ILE A 197 19.22 4.70 0.41
N ARG A 198 18.27 5.06 -0.46
CA ARG A 198 17.61 4.16 -1.41
C ARG A 198 17.93 4.56 -2.84
N PHE A 199 18.62 3.67 -3.54
CA PHE A 199 18.94 3.80 -4.94
C PHE A 199 17.85 3.17 -5.81
N SER A 200 17.47 3.85 -6.89
CA SER A 200 16.67 3.24 -7.96
C SER A 200 17.58 2.74 -9.07
N ILE A 201 17.50 1.46 -9.40
CA ILE A 201 18.12 0.90 -10.62
C ILE A 201 17.10 0.99 -11.77
N ARG A 202 17.55 1.17 -13.01
CA ARG A 202 16.67 1.16 -14.18
C ARG A 202 17.14 0.06 -15.10
N LEU A 203 16.33 -0.98 -15.26
CA LEU A 203 16.69 -2.10 -16.15
C LEU A 203 16.84 -1.67 -17.62
N HIS A 204 16.20 -0.56 -17.99
CA HIS A 204 16.29 0.02 -19.33
C HIS A 204 17.49 0.96 -19.53
N ASP A 205 18.25 1.29 -18.47
CA ASP A 205 19.49 2.05 -18.62
C ASP A 205 20.54 1.18 -19.35
N PRO A 206 21.40 1.76 -20.19
CA PRO A 206 22.54 1.05 -20.78
C PRO A 206 23.42 0.39 -19.71
N GLU A 207 24.07 -0.73 -20.03
CA GLU A 207 24.86 -1.51 -19.08
C GLU A 207 25.92 -0.67 -18.34
N GLY A 208 26.67 0.17 -19.07
CA GLY A 208 27.67 1.06 -18.46
C GLY A 208 27.08 2.13 -17.53
N VAL A 209 25.82 2.53 -17.72
CA VAL A 209 25.10 3.40 -16.78
C VAL A 209 24.72 2.61 -15.53
N ARG A 210 24.18 1.40 -15.69
CA ARG A 210 23.84 0.52 -14.56
C ARG A 210 25.07 0.14 -13.72
N ARG A 211 26.21 -0.14 -14.36
CA ARG A 211 27.50 -0.43 -13.68
C ARG A 211 27.93 0.73 -12.79
N ARG A 212 27.82 1.97 -13.27
CA ARG A 212 28.09 3.18 -12.46
C ARG A 212 27.14 3.32 -11.29
N THR A 213 25.85 3.01 -11.47
CA THR A 213 24.91 2.96 -10.34
C THR A 213 25.34 1.93 -9.29
N TYR A 214 25.78 0.74 -9.69
CA TYR A 214 26.33 -0.26 -8.76
C TYR A 214 27.60 0.22 -8.04
N GLU A 215 28.47 0.97 -8.71
CA GLU A 215 29.66 1.57 -8.10
C GLU A 215 29.28 2.59 -7.02
N HIS A 216 28.30 3.46 -7.27
CA HIS A 216 27.80 4.39 -6.26
C HIS A 216 27.09 3.69 -5.11
N ILE A 217 26.33 2.62 -5.38
CA ILE A 217 25.72 1.78 -4.34
C ILE A 217 26.80 1.15 -3.46
N ALA A 218 27.86 0.61 -4.06
CA ALA A 218 28.98 0.02 -3.33
C ALA A 218 29.68 1.07 -2.45
N LEU A 219 30.00 2.24 -3.04
CA LEU A 219 30.65 3.35 -2.36
C LEU A 219 29.82 3.88 -1.18
N ALA A 220 28.49 3.96 -1.33
CA ALA A 220 27.61 4.44 -0.28
C ALA A 220 27.70 3.64 1.03
N ARG A 221 28.13 2.37 0.98
CA ARG A 221 28.31 1.53 2.18
C ARG A 221 29.41 2.03 3.10
N GLU A 222 30.38 2.76 2.57
CA GLU A 222 31.46 3.37 3.35
C GLU A 222 30.96 4.57 4.18
N TYR A 223 29.80 5.13 3.81
CA TYR A 223 29.30 6.39 4.34
C TYR A 223 28.00 6.25 5.13
N ILE A 224 27.04 5.47 4.60
CA ILE A 224 25.66 5.44 5.09
C ILE A 224 25.35 4.08 5.73
N PRO A 225 24.80 4.03 6.96
CA PRO A 225 24.57 2.78 7.68
C PRO A 225 23.67 1.77 6.95
N ARG A 226 22.60 2.25 6.30
CA ARG A 226 21.69 1.39 5.52
C ARG A 226 21.64 1.85 4.07
N VAL A 227 22.37 1.13 3.23
CA VAL A 227 22.26 1.26 1.77
C VAL A 227 21.23 0.27 1.26
N MET A 228 20.25 0.76 0.53
CA MET A 228 19.17 -0.04 -0.02
C MET A 228 18.93 0.26 -1.49
N VAL A 229 18.28 -0.68 -2.17
CA VAL A 229 17.70 -0.47 -3.49
C VAL A 229 16.17 -0.50 -3.40
N GLU A 230 15.49 0.33 -4.19
CA GLU A 230 14.03 0.27 -4.32
C GLU A 230 13.65 0.17 -5.79
N MET A 231 12.92 -0.89 -6.15
CA MET A 231 12.72 -1.29 -7.53
C MET A 231 11.29 -1.71 -7.80
N PRO A 232 10.57 -1.06 -8.72
CA PRO A 232 9.40 -1.68 -9.32
C PRO A 232 9.81 -2.94 -10.11
N VAL A 233 9.11 -4.04 -9.90
CA VAL A 233 9.35 -5.29 -10.64
C VAL A 233 8.43 -5.34 -11.85
N LEU A 234 8.97 -5.02 -13.02
CA LEU A 234 8.22 -5.01 -14.27
C LEU A 234 7.87 -6.46 -14.67
N PRO A 235 6.62 -6.76 -15.05
CA PRO A 235 6.25 -8.11 -15.50
C PRO A 235 7.17 -8.61 -16.61
N GLY A 236 7.63 -9.86 -16.50
CA GLY A 236 8.50 -10.49 -17.49
C GLY A 236 9.99 -10.15 -17.36
N THR A 237 10.38 -9.36 -16.34
CA THR A 237 11.79 -8.98 -16.10
C THR A 237 12.51 -9.86 -15.06
N ARG A 238 11.97 -11.04 -14.75
CA ARG A 238 12.50 -11.96 -13.72
C ARG A 238 14.00 -12.24 -13.86
N LYS A 239 14.48 -12.65 -15.04
CA LYS A 239 15.90 -12.98 -15.26
C LYS A 239 16.83 -11.79 -14.99
N PRO A 240 16.63 -10.61 -15.61
CA PRO A 240 17.40 -9.41 -15.24
C PRO A 240 17.31 -9.05 -13.76
N MET A 241 16.14 -9.21 -13.13
CA MET A 241 16.00 -8.96 -11.70
C MET A 241 16.78 -9.95 -10.83
N GLN A 242 16.87 -11.22 -11.22
CA GLN A 242 17.73 -12.21 -10.54
C GLN A 242 19.21 -11.80 -10.60
N GLU A 243 19.68 -11.29 -11.74
CA GLU A 243 21.04 -10.75 -11.88
C GLU A 243 21.28 -9.53 -10.98
N VAL A 244 20.29 -8.63 -10.89
CA VAL A 244 20.33 -7.51 -9.93
C VAL A 244 20.46 -8.04 -8.50
N LEU A 245 19.64 -9.01 -8.08
CA LEU A 245 19.69 -9.57 -6.73
C LEU A 245 21.07 -10.16 -6.40
N LEU A 246 21.64 -10.94 -7.34
CA LEU A 246 22.98 -11.52 -7.17
C LEU A 246 24.06 -10.45 -7.04
N GLU A 247 24.00 -9.39 -7.86
CA GLU A 247 24.98 -8.30 -7.78
C GLU A 247 24.82 -7.52 -6.47
N LEU A 248 23.59 -7.21 -6.04
CA LEU A 248 23.36 -6.50 -4.77
C LEU A 248 23.79 -7.32 -3.55
N ASP A 249 23.57 -8.63 -3.57
CA ASP A 249 24.06 -9.56 -2.55
C ASP A 249 25.59 -9.56 -2.50
N ARG A 250 26.26 -9.66 -3.67
CA ARG A 250 27.73 -9.55 -3.78
C ARG A 250 28.26 -8.22 -3.25
N LEU A 251 27.53 -7.13 -3.46
CA LEU A 251 27.87 -5.82 -2.92
C LEU A 251 27.67 -5.73 -1.41
N GLY A 252 26.96 -6.65 -0.76
CA GLY A 252 26.76 -6.71 0.68
C GLY A 252 25.99 -5.53 1.26
N ILE A 253 25.06 -4.94 0.49
CA ILE A 253 24.19 -3.86 0.97
C ILE A 253 23.12 -4.39 1.94
N PHE A 254 22.40 -3.50 2.61
CA PHE A 254 21.37 -3.91 3.59
C PHE A 254 20.21 -4.65 2.93
N GLY A 255 19.70 -4.16 1.80
CA GLY A 255 18.59 -4.84 1.15
C GLY A 255 17.97 -4.14 -0.05
N ILE A 256 16.93 -4.76 -0.60
CA ILE A 256 16.12 -4.28 -1.71
C ILE A 256 14.64 -4.35 -1.37
N ASN A 257 13.90 -3.30 -1.73
CA ASN A 257 12.46 -3.32 -1.82
C ASN A 257 12.02 -3.67 -3.24
N LEU A 258 11.33 -4.81 -3.38
CA LEU A 258 10.61 -5.21 -4.58
C LEU A 258 9.20 -4.61 -4.52
N LEU A 259 8.95 -3.61 -5.35
CA LEU A 259 7.66 -2.94 -5.40
C LEU A 259 6.79 -3.57 -6.49
N GLU A 260 5.51 -3.80 -6.16
CA GLU A 260 4.51 -4.07 -7.20
C GLU A 260 4.47 -2.90 -8.21
N PHE A 261 4.67 -3.23 -9.48
CA PHE A 261 4.71 -2.28 -10.56
C PHE A 261 3.32 -1.72 -10.83
N CYS A 262 3.25 -0.40 -10.99
CA CYS A 262 1.98 0.31 -11.14
C CYS A 262 2.01 1.20 -12.39
N PHE A 263 0.87 1.30 -13.05
CA PHE A 263 0.57 2.25 -14.12
C PHE A 263 0.19 3.61 -13.52
N PRO A 264 0.98 4.67 -13.75
CA PRO A 264 0.83 5.96 -13.08
C PRO A 264 -0.21 6.89 -13.75
N PHE A 265 -1.15 6.37 -14.55
CA PHE A 265 -2.12 7.17 -15.32
C PHE A 265 -1.54 8.07 -16.41
N ASN A 266 -0.29 7.83 -16.82
CA ASN A 266 0.35 8.48 -17.96
C ASN A 266 1.06 7.43 -18.82
N ASN A 267 1.44 7.81 -20.05
CA ASN A 267 2.15 6.94 -20.99
C ASN A 267 1.38 5.64 -21.36
N VAL A 268 0.05 5.73 -21.54
CA VAL A 268 -0.82 4.60 -21.90
C VAL A 268 -0.26 3.80 -23.09
N ASP A 269 0.17 4.50 -24.14
CA ASP A 269 0.70 3.88 -25.35
C ASP A 269 1.94 3.04 -25.05
N ILE A 270 2.89 3.56 -24.27
CA ILE A 270 4.12 2.83 -23.88
C ILE A 270 3.76 1.57 -23.07
N TYR A 271 2.76 1.64 -22.19
CA TYR A 271 2.32 0.47 -21.42
C TYR A 271 1.68 -0.59 -22.32
N ASN A 272 0.80 -0.17 -23.23
CA ASN A 272 0.14 -1.07 -24.17
C ASN A 272 1.13 -1.69 -25.16
N GLU A 273 2.07 -0.92 -25.72
CA GLU A 273 3.14 -1.39 -26.61
C GLU A 273 4.02 -2.44 -25.93
N ARG A 274 4.28 -2.28 -24.63
CA ARG A 274 5.03 -3.24 -23.81
C ARG A 274 4.18 -4.42 -23.32
N GLY A 275 2.88 -4.46 -23.66
CA GLY A 275 1.97 -5.54 -23.28
C GLY A 275 1.54 -5.54 -21.82
N TYR A 276 1.75 -4.46 -21.08
CA TYR A 276 1.32 -4.35 -19.69
C TYR A 276 -0.20 -4.20 -19.60
N LYS A 277 -0.78 -4.83 -18.58
CA LYS A 277 -2.22 -4.82 -18.32
C LYS A 277 -2.49 -4.51 -16.85
N ILE A 278 -3.54 -3.75 -16.57
CA ILE A 278 -4.00 -3.53 -15.20
C ILE A 278 -4.46 -4.84 -14.58
N LYS A 279 -4.05 -5.09 -13.34
CA LYS A 279 -4.46 -6.24 -12.52
C LYS A 279 -5.98 -6.25 -12.32
N ASN A 280 -6.58 -7.43 -12.33
CA ASN A 280 -8.01 -7.62 -12.09
C ASN A 280 -8.24 -8.57 -10.90
N PRO A 281 -8.91 -8.15 -9.81
CA PRO A 281 -9.25 -6.75 -9.50
C PRO A 281 -8.00 -5.91 -9.16
N PRO A 282 -8.01 -4.59 -9.39
CA PRO A 282 -6.86 -3.72 -9.09
C PRO A 282 -6.77 -3.36 -7.59
N TYR A 283 -7.86 -3.47 -6.84
CA TYR A 283 -7.91 -3.18 -5.40
C TYR A 283 -8.69 -4.24 -4.64
N ARG A 284 -8.30 -4.53 -3.40
CA ARG A 284 -9.10 -5.36 -2.46
C ARG A 284 -10.33 -4.61 -1.94
N VAL A 285 -10.17 -3.30 -1.71
CA VAL A 285 -11.24 -2.36 -1.37
C VAL A 285 -11.06 -1.12 -2.25
N LEU A 286 -12.04 -0.85 -3.12
CA LEU A 286 -12.01 0.32 -3.98
C LEU A 286 -12.21 1.59 -3.15
N TYR A 287 -11.20 2.44 -3.14
CA TYR A 287 -11.21 3.69 -2.37
C TYR A 287 -10.30 4.75 -3.02
N ASN A 288 -10.49 6.01 -2.62
CA ASN A 288 -9.64 7.11 -3.07
C ASN A 288 -8.39 7.21 -2.18
N TYR A 289 -7.37 6.40 -2.49
CA TYR A 289 -6.14 6.37 -1.72
C TYR A 289 -5.22 7.57 -2.04
N TRP A 290 -4.50 8.08 -1.05
CA TRP A 290 -3.55 9.20 -1.14
C TRP A 290 -2.30 8.86 -1.93
N TYR A 291 -1.93 7.57 -2.00
CA TYR A 291 -0.73 7.17 -2.69
C TYR A 291 -0.89 7.33 -4.20
N GLY A 292 -0.16 8.28 -4.78
CA GLY A 292 -0.22 8.61 -6.22
C GLY A 292 0.40 7.57 -7.17
N GLY A 293 0.72 6.36 -6.70
CA GLY A 293 1.41 5.34 -7.50
C GLY A 293 0.59 4.73 -8.63
N GLY A 294 -0.72 4.96 -8.68
CA GLY A 294 -1.57 4.54 -9.78
C GLY A 294 -2.20 3.15 -9.60
N LEU A 295 -2.34 2.40 -10.69
CA LEU A 295 -3.01 1.09 -10.70
C LEU A 295 -2.00 -0.06 -10.81
N PRO A 296 -2.17 -1.18 -10.09
CA PRO A 296 -1.20 -2.27 -10.14
C PRO A 296 -1.26 -3.00 -11.48
N VAL A 297 -0.10 -3.43 -11.98
CA VAL A 297 0.05 -4.16 -13.24
C VAL A 297 0.04 -5.67 -12.97
N ALA A 298 -0.75 -6.40 -13.75
CA ALA A 298 -0.88 -7.85 -13.66
C ALA A 298 0.48 -8.56 -13.81
N GLY A 299 0.69 -9.62 -13.03
CA GLY A 299 1.91 -10.44 -13.04
C GLY A 299 3.07 -9.89 -12.19
N SER A 300 3.10 -8.58 -11.89
CA SER A 300 4.21 -7.99 -11.11
C SER A 300 4.32 -8.56 -9.69
N GLU A 301 3.19 -8.73 -9.00
CA GLU A 301 3.18 -9.35 -7.67
C GLU A 301 3.73 -10.78 -7.70
N LEU A 302 3.33 -11.59 -8.68
CA LEU A 302 3.83 -12.96 -8.82
C LEU A 302 5.35 -12.98 -9.09
N ASP A 303 5.84 -12.10 -9.96
CA ASP A 303 7.27 -11.95 -10.23
C ASP A 303 8.05 -11.55 -8.96
N CYS A 304 7.51 -10.65 -8.13
CA CYS A 304 8.10 -10.32 -6.83
C CYS A 304 8.20 -11.52 -5.89
N LEU A 305 7.15 -12.34 -5.81
CA LEU A 305 7.12 -13.53 -4.96
C LEU A 305 8.12 -14.59 -5.45
N GLU A 306 8.23 -14.79 -6.76
CA GLU A 306 9.22 -15.68 -7.35
C GLU A 306 10.66 -15.20 -7.15
N LEU A 307 10.90 -13.89 -7.09
CA LEU A 307 12.21 -13.35 -6.77
C LEU A 307 12.60 -13.61 -5.31
N ILE A 308 11.63 -13.65 -4.38
CA ILE A 308 11.88 -14.09 -3.00
C ILE A 308 12.23 -15.58 -2.97
N ASP A 309 11.48 -16.41 -3.70
CA ASP A 309 11.72 -17.86 -3.81
C ASP A 309 13.14 -18.13 -4.36
N PHE A 310 13.50 -17.47 -5.47
CA PHE A 310 14.85 -17.53 -6.03
C PHE A 310 15.94 -17.15 -5.01
N ALA A 311 15.72 -16.12 -4.20
CA ALA A 311 16.70 -15.69 -3.22
C ALA A 311 16.90 -16.72 -2.09
N LEU A 312 15.82 -17.41 -1.69
CA LEU A 312 15.91 -18.54 -0.77
C LEU A 312 16.69 -19.70 -1.40
N GLU A 313 16.37 -20.08 -2.63
CA GLU A 313 17.07 -21.16 -3.36
C GLU A 313 18.56 -20.89 -3.51
N LYS A 314 18.95 -19.62 -3.71
CA LYS A 314 20.36 -19.20 -3.82
C LYS A 314 21.03 -18.92 -2.49
N GLY A 315 20.30 -18.92 -1.38
CA GLY A 315 20.85 -18.62 -0.06
C GLY A 315 21.39 -17.20 0.06
N LEU A 316 20.77 -16.23 -0.61
CA LEU A 316 21.21 -14.83 -0.56
C LEU A 316 21.12 -14.30 0.88
N GLN A 317 22.07 -13.46 1.26
CA GLN A 317 22.12 -12.78 2.56
C GLN A 317 21.45 -11.40 2.52
N LEU A 318 21.26 -10.85 1.32
CA LEU A 318 20.55 -9.60 1.06
C LEU A 318 19.18 -9.56 1.73
N GLY A 319 18.84 -8.46 2.41
CA GLY A 319 17.46 -8.20 2.85
C GLY A 319 16.55 -8.02 1.64
N ILE A 320 15.51 -8.84 1.48
CA ILE A 320 14.57 -8.70 0.37
C ILE A 320 13.17 -8.51 0.93
N HIS A 321 12.54 -7.41 0.55
CA HIS A 321 11.21 -7.04 1.00
C HIS A 321 10.29 -6.77 -0.19
N TYR A 322 9.26 -7.60 -0.36
CA TYR A 322 8.15 -7.33 -1.26
C TYR A 322 7.12 -6.39 -0.61
N CYS A 323 6.76 -5.32 -1.31
CA CYS A 323 5.79 -4.33 -0.90
C CYS A 323 4.73 -4.14 -2.00
N SER A 324 3.51 -4.61 -1.74
CA SER A 324 2.37 -4.43 -2.64
C SER A 324 1.85 -2.98 -2.65
N LEU A 325 1.04 -2.65 -3.65
CA LEU A 325 0.27 -1.40 -3.64
C LEU A 325 -0.66 -1.33 -2.41
N GLU A 326 -1.31 -2.44 -2.08
CA GLU A 326 -2.20 -2.58 -0.92
C GLU A 326 -1.49 -2.25 0.41
N ASN A 327 -0.21 -2.62 0.54
CA ASN A 327 0.57 -2.29 1.74
C ASN A 327 0.78 -0.78 1.89
N LYS A 328 1.07 -0.08 0.79
CA LYS A 328 1.27 1.38 0.77
C LYS A 328 0.00 2.13 1.16
N ASN A 329 -1.16 1.58 0.83
CA ASN A 329 -2.47 2.16 1.15
C ASN A 329 -2.90 1.96 2.61
N THR A 330 -2.32 0.97 3.30
CA THR A 330 -2.73 0.57 4.65
C THR A 330 -2.50 1.68 5.69
N GLY A 331 -1.41 2.46 5.55
CA GLY A 331 -1.08 3.55 6.47
C GLY A 331 -2.10 4.70 6.44
N GLN A 332 -2.70 4.99 5.29
CA GLN A 332 -3.79 5.97 5.19
C GLN A 332 -5.01 5.51 5.97
N ILE A 333 -5.44 4.27 5.75
CA ILE A 333 -6.65 3.72 6.39
C ILE A 333 -6.50 3.72 7.91
N TYR A 334 -5.31 3.34 8.41
CA TYR A 334 -5.00 3.47 9.83
C TYR A 334 -5.15 4.91 10.33
N GLN A 335 -4.51 5.89 9.65
CA GLN A 335 -4.53 7.28 10.08
C GLN A 335 -5.92 7.91 10.05
N GLN A 336 -6.76 7.51 9.10
CA GLN A 336 -8.14 7.97 9.02
C GLN A 336 -9.01 7.43 10.16
N ASN A 337 -8.84 6.15 10.51
CA ASN A 337 -9.74 5.47 11.44
C ASN A 337 -9.24 5.44 12.90
N TYR A 338 -7.93 5.42 13.14
CA TYR A 338 -7.41 5.26 14.49
C TYR A 338 -7.83 6.42 15.40
N GLY A 339 -8.38 6.08 16.57
CA GLY A 339 -8.81 7.05 17.58
C GLY A 339 -10.09 7.81 17.25
N GLN A 340 -10.81 7.47 16.17
CA GLN A 340 -12.10 8.11 15.86
C GLN A 340 -13.18 7.64 16.84
N LYS A 341 -14.09 8.57 17.18
CA LYS A 341 -15.31 8.26 17.94
C LYS A 341 -16.34 7.71 16.96
N VAL A 342 -16.70 6.45 17.12
CA VAL A 342 -17.65 5.73 16.26
C VAL A 342 -18.68 5.01 17.11
N ASP A 343 -19.78 4.59 16.49
CA ASP A 343 -20.80 3.80 17.16
C ASP A 343 -20.23 2.49 17.73
N ALA A 344 -20.77 2.04 18.87
CA ALA A 344 -20.29 0.84 19.58
C ALA A 344 -20.42 -0.47 18.76
N PHE A 345 -21.21 -0.47 17.69
CA PHE A 345 -21.36 -1.62 16.81
C PHE A 345 -20.29 -1.71 15.71
N LEU A 346 -19.37 -0.75 15.61
CA LEU A 346 -18.28 -0.77 14.64
C LEU A 346 -17.02 -1.38 15.25
N TYR A 347 -16.42 -2.32 14.52
CA TYR A 347 -15.18 -2.99 14.88
C TYR A 347 -14.01 -2.43 14.08
N PHE A 348 -12.97 -1.92 14.74
CA PHE A 348 -11.74 -1.51 14.06
C PHE A 348 -10.86 -2.74 13.82
N SER A 349 -10.78 -3.20 12.57
CA SER A 349 -10.02 -4.40 12.22
C SER A 349 -8.52 -4.21 12.42
N PRO A 350 -7.83 -5.07 13.18
CA PRO A 350 -6.37 -5.04 13.28
C PRO A 350 -5.69 -5.58 12.02
N ARG A 351 -6.44 -6.24 11.12
CA ARG A 351 -5.94 -6.88 9.90
C ARG A 351 -5.78 -5.90 8.75
N ASP A 352 -6.80 -5.08 8.49
CA ASP A 352 -6.83 -4.15 7.36
C ASP A 352 -7.10 -2.69 7.75
N TYR A 353 -7.30 -2.42 9.05
CA TYR A 353 -7.58 -1.11 9.63
C TYR A 353 -8.89 -0.45 9.19
N PHE A 354 -9.76 -1.15 8.46
CA PHE A 354 -11.09 -0.63 8.20
C PHE A 354 -12.02 -0.85 9.41
N TYR A 355 -13.08 -0.04 9.47
CA TYR A 355 -14.20 -0.35 10.34
C TYR A 355 -15.09 -1.42 9.72
N LYS A 356 -15.52 -2.38 10.52
CA LYS A 356 -16.32 -3.52 10.13
C LYS A 356 -17.60 -3.58 10.95
N SER A 357 -18.71 -3.93 10.31
CA SER A 357 -20.01 -4.17 10.95
C SER A 357 -20.75 -5.30 10.23
N ALA A 358 -21.63 -5.99 10.93
CA ALA A 358 -22.50 -7.02 10.35
C ALA A 358 -23.89 -6.46 10.10
N LYS A 359 -24.55 -6.94 9.05
CA LYS A 359 -25.89 -6.53 8.64
C LYS A 359 -26.75 -7.72 8.27
N VAL A 360 -27.99 -7.73 8.73
CA VAL A 360 -29.05 -8.63 8.25
C VAL A 360 -30.18 -7.79 7.66
N PHE A 361 -30.91 -8.36 6.70
CA PHE A 361 -31.75 -7.59 5.78
C PHE A 361 -33.18 -8.11 5.74
N GLY A 362 -34.13 -7.22 5.51
CA GLY A 362 -35.53 -7.57 5.24
C GLY A 362 -36.15 -8.48 6.30
N ASP A 363 -36.75 -9.59 5.85
CA ASP A 363 -37.50 -10.54 6.67
C ASP A 363 -36.64 -11.32 7.70
N ASP A 364 -35.31 -11.23 7.62
CA ASP A 364 -34.41 -11.82 8.61
C ASP A 364 -34.31 -10.97 9.89
N ILE A 365 -34.67 -9.68 9.83
CA ILE A 365 -34.52 -8.74 10.95
C ILE A 365 -35.30 -9.18 12.20
N PRO A 366 -36.61 -9.53 12.13
CA PRO A 366 -37.36 -9.95 13.32
C PRO A 366 -36.75 -11.19 14.00
N ARG A 367 -36.28 -12.16 13.21
CA ARG A 367 -35.64 -13.40 13.71
C ARG A 367 -34.38 -13.08 14.49
N VAL A 368 -33.57 -12.14 13.99
CA VAL A 368 -32.33 -11.72 14.67
C VAL A 368 -32.62 -10.89 15.91
N LEU A 369 -33.65 -10.03 15.89
CA LEU A 369 -34.07 -9.28 17.08
C LEU A 369 -34.56 -10.21 18.21
N GLU A 370 -35.21 -11.33 17.90
CA GLU A 370 -35.56 -12.34 18.91
C GLU A 370 -34.32 -12.96 19.57
N VAL A 371 -33.28 -13.27 18.79
CA VAL A 371 -32.00 -13.75 19.34
C VAL A 371 -31.36 -12.68 20.21
N PHE A 372 -31.27 -11.45 19.72
CA PHE A 372 -30.68 -10.33 20.47
C PHE A 372 -31.41 -10.05 21.78
N LYS A 373 -32.74 -10.17 21.81
CA LYS A 373 -33.53 -10.10 23.04
C LYS A 373 -33.15 -11.20 24.04
N LYS A 374 -32.97 -12.44 23.59
CA LYS A 374 -32.58 -13.57 24.45
C LYS A 374 -31.19 -13.39 25.05
N ILE A 375 -30.26 -12.81 24.30
CA ILE A 375 -28.88 -12.55 24.77
C ILE A 375 -28.69 -11.14 25.39
N ASN A 376 -29.79 -10.39 25.60
CA ASN A 376 -29.77 -9.02 26.14
C ASN A 376 -28.84 -8.05 25.38
N TYR A 377 -28.79 -8.14 24.05
CA TYR A 377 -27.96 -7.30 23.20
C TYR A 377 -28.76 -6.17 22.56
N HIS A 378 -28.32 -4.92 22.79
CA HIS A 378 -29.02 -3.70 22.36
C HIS A 378 -28.18 -2.76 21.49
N GLN A 379 -26.92 -3.12 21.21
CA GLN A 379 -25.99 -2.26 20.45
C GLN A 379 -26.15 -2.48 18.94
N TYR A 380 -27.29 -2.08 18.39
CA TYR A 380 -27.58 -2.19 16.96
C TYR A 380 -28.31 -0.95 16.46
N THR A 381 -28.37 -0.79 15.14
CA THR A 381 -29.16 0.26 14.49
C THR A 381 -30.01 -0.30 13.35
N LEU A 382 -31.16 0.32 13.11
CA LEU A 382 -32.09 -0.03 12.04
C LEU A 382 -32.08 1.04 10.96
N ASN A 383 -31.80 0.64 9.73
CA ASN A 383 -31.90 1.52 8.57
C ASN A 383 -33.17 1.21 7.78
N LYS A 384 -34.15 2.12 7.86
CA LYS A 384 -35.44 1.99 7.16
C LYS A 384 -35.35 2.25 5.65
N GLN A 385 -34.33 2.93 5.16
CA GLN A 385 -34.19 3.21 3.73
C GLN A 385 -33.70 1.98 2.95
N TYR A 386 -32.78 1.22 3.55
CA TYR A 386 -32.13 0.07 2.93
C TYR A 386 -32.51 -1.26 3.59
N HIS A 387 -33.48 -1.24 4.50
CA HIS A 387 -34.06 -2.41 5.18
C HIS A 387 -33.00 -3.33 5.80
N PHE A 388 -32.11 -2.77 6.63
CA PHE A 388 -31.13 -3.57 7.37
C PHE A 388 -31.10 -3.26 8.86
N LEU A 389 -30.74 -4.29 9.64
CA LEU A 389 -30.28 -4.20 11.02
C LEU A 389 -28.75 -4.33 11.01
N GLU A 390 -28.05 -3.31 11.49
CA GLU A 390 -26.58 -3.26 11.58
C GLU A 390 -26.12 -3.40 13.03
N PHE A 391 -25.14 -4.26 13.27
CA PHE A 391 -24.68 -4.65 14.60
C PHE A 391 -23.20 -5.06 14.58
N HIS A 392 -22.65 -5.29 15.78
CA HIS A 392 -21.24 -5.64 15.93
C HIS A 392 -20.93 -7.03 15.38
N ILE A 393 -19.84 -7.16 14.60
CA ILE A 393 -19.44 -8.41 13.94
C ILE A 393 -19.29 -9.61 14.90
N SER A 394 -18.96 -9.36 16.18
CA SER A 394 -18.81 -10.42 17.17
C SER A 394 -20.11 -11.17 17.47
N LYS A 395 -21.27 -10.64 17.05
CA LYS A 395 -22.58 -11.27 17.24
C LYS A 395 -23.01 -12.17 16.09
N VAL A 396 -22.22 -12.26 15.02
CA VAL A 396 -22.57 -13.12 13.86
C VAL A 396 -22.68 -14.59 14.26
N LYS A 397 -21.75 -15.12 15.09
CA LYS A 397 -21.79 -16.52 15.55
C LYS A 397 -22.99 -16.83 16.46
N GLU A 398 -23.52 -15.84 17.17
CA GLU A 398 -24.72 -16.00 18.01
C GLU A 398 -25.99 -16.23 17.19
N LEU A 399 -25.93 -16.01 15.87
CA LEU A 399 -27.03 -16.26 14.94
C LEU A 399 -26.98 -17.66 14.33
N ALA A 400 -26.05 -18.51 14.77
CA ALA A 400 -25.92 -19.88 14.28
C ALA A 400 -27.23 -20.66 14.44
N GLY A 401 -27.61 -21.40 13.40
CA GLY A 401 -28.89 -22.13 13.35
C GLY A 401 -30.04 -21.33 12.75
N LEU A 402 -29.84 -20.02 12.50
CA LEU A 402 -30.69 -19.28 11.58
C LEU A 402 -30.14 -19.46 10.16
N ASP A 403 -30.94 -20.05 9.26
CA ASP A 403 -30.63 -20.02 7.83
C ASP A 403 -30.85 -18.59 7.30
N ILE A 404 -29.81 -17.76 7.39
CA ILE A 404 -29.78 -16.35 6.99
C ILE A 404 -28.46 -15.99 6.31
N GLU A 405 -28.49 -14.90 5.56
CA GLU A 405 -27.31 -14.30 4.95
C GLU A 405 -26.94 -13.02 5.68
N VAL A 406 -25.65 -12.87 5.99
CA VAL A 406 -25.13 -11.71 6.72
C VAL A 406 -24.19 -10.94 5.81
N GLY A 407 -24.41 -9.63 5.68
CA GLY A 407 -23.50 -8.72 5.01
C GLY A 407 -22.47 -8.16 5.98
N ILE A 408 -21.17 -8.32 5.69
CA ILE A 408 -20.08 -7.67 6.41
C ILE A 408 -19.69 -6.39 5.67
N SER A 409 -19.96 -5.25 6.30
CA SER A 409 -19.67 -3.93 5.74
C SER A 409 -18.25 -3.52 6.08
N THR A 410 -17.51 -2.98 5.10
CA THR A 410 -16.22 -2.33 5.29
C THR A 410 -16.38 -0.82 5.14
N SER A 411 -15.86 -0.04 6.09
CA SER A 411 -16.04 1.41 6.14
C SER A 411 -14.78 2.15 6.58
N VAL A 412 -14.68 3.42 6.21
CA VAL A 412 -13.58 4.33 6.58
C VAL A 412 -14.14 5.68 7.02
N MET A 413 -13.45 6.36 7.93
CA MET A 413 -13.77 7.72 8.33
C MET A 413 -13.18 8.72 7.33
N GLU A 414 -14.01 9.62 6.80
CA GLU A 414 -13.60 10.72 5.95
C GLU A 414 -13.77 12.04 6.69
N LYS A 415 -12.73 12.88 6.68
CA LYS A 415 -12.86 14.28 7.06
C LYS A 415 -13.15 15.10 5.81
N ARG A 416 -14.25 15.84 5.85
CA ARG A 416 -14.68 16.80 4.83
C ARG A 416 -14.75 18.18 5.48
N GLN A 417 -14.93 19.23 4.68
CA GLN A 417 -14.96 20.62 5.18
C GLN A 417 -16.05 20.83 6.25
N ASP A 418 -17.15 20.09 6.15
CA ASP A 418 -18.36 20.22 6.97
C ASP A 418 -18.45 19.18 8.10
N GLY A 419 -17.52 18.24 8.21
CA GLY A 419 -17.55 17.26 9.30
C GLY A 419 -16.81 15.96 9.03
N SER A 420 -17.02 14.99 9.92
CA SER A 420 -16.50 13.63 9.80
C SER A 420 -17.62 12.67 9.40
N TYR A 421 -17.37 11.83 8.40
CA TYR A 421 -18.35 10.95 7.80
C TYR A 421 -17.84 9.53 7.74
N LEU A 422 -18.64 8.57 8.22
CA LEU A 422 -18.36 7.17 8.02
C LEU A 422 -18.83 6.73 6.63
N ARG A 423 -17.88 6.48 5.73
CA ARG A 423 -18.15 6.03 4.37
C ARG A 423 -18.07 4.51 4.28
N LYS A 424 -19.16 3.87 3.87
CA LYS A 424 -19.21 2.43 3.56
C LYS A 424 -18.67 2.19 2.15
N LEU A 425 -17.73 1.27 2.00
CA LEU A 425 -16.95 1.06 0.77
C LEU A 425 -17.19 -0.28 0.09
N LYS A 426 -17.42 -1.32 0.88
CA LYS A 426 -17.59 -2.71 0.40
C LYS A 426 -18.59 -3.42 1.30
N VAL A 427 -19.32 -4.38 0.73
CA VAL A 427 -20.05 -5.38 1.51
C VAL A 427 -19.64 -6.76 1.03
N GLU A 428 -19.38 -7.67 1.95
CA GLU A 428 -19.04 -9.06 1.71
C GLU A 428 -20.12 -9.95 2.30
N LEU A 429 -20.32 -11.14 1.74
CA LEU A 429 -21.33 -12.08 2.20
C LEU A 429 -20.71 -13.09 3.18
N THR A 430 -21.44 -13.45 4.22
CA THR A 430 -21.12 -14.61 5.05
C THR A 430 -22.41 -15.26 5.56
N ARG A 431 -22.25 -16.37 6.29
CA ARG A 431 -23.33 -17.04 7.02
C ARG A 431 -22.87 -17.30 8.45
N PRO A 432 -23.77 -17.31 9.44
CA PRO A 432 -23.40 -17.52 10.84
C PRO A 432 -22.52 -18.77 11.06
N GLU A 433 -22.76 -19.85 10.32
CA GLU A 433 -22.09 -21.15 10.48
C GLU A 433 -20.65 -21.15 9.95
N ILE A 434 -20.34 -20.30 8.97
CA ILE A 434 -19.02 -20.30 8.32
C ILE A 434 -18.18 -19.11 8.75
N PHE A 435 -18.75 -18.07 9.37
CA PHE A 435 -18.03 -16.87 9.77
C PHE A 435 -17.04 -17.16 10.90
N ASP A 436 -15.81 -16.67 10.76
CA ASP A 436 -14.81 -16.77 11.80
C ASP A 436 -13.99 -15.47 11.93
N ALA A 437 -14.25 -14.73 13.00
CA ALA A 437 -13.66 -13.41 13.22
C ALA A 437 -12.13 -13.42 13.23
N GLU A 438 -11.48 -14.49 13.68
CA GLU A 438 -10.01 -14.57 13.72
C GLU A 438 -9.39 -14.69 12.32
N THR A 439 -10.05 -15.43 11.43
CA THR A 439 -9.54 -15.66 10.07
C THR A 439 -10.14 -14.76 9.02
N ASP A 440 -11.24 -14.08 9.33
CA ASP A 440 -11.99 -13.24 8.38
C ASP A 440 -11.70 -11.75 8.55
N ILE A 441 -11.41 -11.27 9.77
CA ILE A 441 -11.42 -9.82 10.06
C ILE A 441 -10.18 -9.35 10.83
#